data_AF-A0A284VT91-F1
#
_entry.id   AF-A0A284VT91-F1
#
_cell.length_a   1.000
_cell.length_b   1.000
_cell.length_c   1.000
_cell.angle_alpha   90.00
_cell.angle_beta   90.00
_cell.angle_gamma   90.00
#
_symmetry.space_group_name_H-M   'P 1'
#
loop_
_entity.id
_entity.type
_entity.pdbx_description
1 polymer ?
#
loop_
_entity_poly.entity_id
_entity_poly.type
_entity_poly.pdbx_seq_one_letter_code
_entity_poly.pdbx_strand_id
1 'polypeptide(L)'
;MPAEKIPGWIERLLLPKLSEISGDIKSLDVKIESLRNETKTEIESLRNETKIEIEGLRKEIESNRKEMISKFQGLDYRFEGMDHRFEAINTRLDSIEMRIPVIEEITALKIKIADIEKKLAAA
;
A
#
# COMPACT_ATOMS: atom_id res chain seq x y z
N MET A 1 -10.93 -84.22 -17.88
CA MET A 1 -9.47 -83.98 -17.86
C MET A 1 -9.01 -84.10 -16.42
N PRO A 2 -8.01 -84.91 -16.09
CA PRO A 2 -7.48 -84.99 -14.72
C PRO A 2 -6.81 -83.66 -14.37
N ALA A 3 -7.03 -83.14 -13.17
CA ALA A 3 -6.38 -81.91 -12.70
C ALA A 3 -4.87 -82.17 -12.59
N GLU A 4 -4.07 -81.45 -13.37
CA GLU A 4 -2.62 -81.48 -13.26
C GLU A 4 -2.22 -80.98 -11.87
N LYS A 5 -1.48 -81.81 -11.12
CA LYS A 5 -0.99 -81.43 -9.79
C LYS A 5 0.12 -80.40 -9.93
N ILE A 6 0.04 -79.33 -9.14
CA ILE A 6 1.07 -78.31 -9.05
C ILE A 6 2.38 -78.99 -8.59
N PRO A 7 3.51 -78.76 -9.30
CA PRO A 7 4.81 -79.26 -8.86
C PRO A 7 5.20 -78.78 -7.46
N GLY A 8 5.72 -79.67 -6.61
CA GLY A 8 5.99 -79.36 -5.19
C GLY A 8 7.03 -78.25 -4.94
N TRP A 9 7.86 -77.91 -5.93
CA TRP A 9 8.77 -76.75 -5.84
C TRP A 9 8.00 -75.42 -5.90
N ILE A 10 6.88 -75.36 -6.63
CA ILE A 10 5.99 -74.18 -6.66
C ILE A 10 5.36 -74.00 -5.28
N GLU A 11 4.88 -75.09 -4.67
CA GLU A 11 4.27 -75.03 -3.34
C GLU A 11 5.22 -74.60 -2.23
N ARG A 12 6.46 -75.11 -2.25
CA ARG A 12 7.44 -74.87 -1.16
C ARG A 12 8.23 -73.58 -1.31
N LEU A 13 8.53 -73.14 -2.53
CA LEU A 13 9.43 -72.01 -2.79
C LEU A 13 8.71 -70.78 -3.32
N LEU A 14 7.74 -70.94 -4.24
CA LEU A 14 7.07 -69.81 -4.88
C LEU A 14 5.86 -69.30 -4.12
N LEU A 15 4.98 -70.18 -3.64
CA LEU A 15 3.76 -69.77 -2.92
C LEU A 15 4.04 -68.83 -1.73
N PRO A 16 5.06 -69.08 -0.88
CA PRO A 16 5.37 -68.17 0.23
C PRO A 16 5.75 -66.77 -0.24
N LYS A 17 6.62 -66.67 -1.26
CA LYS A 17 7.04 -65.38 -1.85
C LYS A 17 5.87 -64.61 -2.47
N LEU A 18 4.95 -65.32 -3.13
CA LEU A 18 3.73 -64.70 -3.69
C LEU A 18 2.80 -64.18 -2.59
N SER A 19 2.68 -64.91 -1.48
CA SER A 19 1.92 -64.47 -0.30
C SER A 19 2.53 -63.23 0.34
N GLU A 20 3.86 -63.17 0.44
CA GLU A 20 4.61 -62.01 0.95
C GLU A 20 4.40 -60.78 0.07
N ILE A 21 4.60 -60.91 -1.24
CA ILE A 21 4.37 -59.82 -2.21
C ILE A 21 2.92 -59.31 -2.17
N SER A 22 1.93 -60.21 -2.03
CA SER A 22 0.53 -59.82 -1.88
C SER A 22 0.29 -59.00 -0.60
N GLY A 23 0.99 -59.33 0.49
CA GLY A 23 1.00 -58.54 1.71
C GLY A 23 1.63 -57.16 1.53
N ASP A 24 2.77 -57.10 0.86
CA ASP A 24 3.49 -55.85 0.58
C ASP A 24 2.65 -54.90 -0.28
N ILE A 25 1.99 -55.41 -1.33
CA ILE A 25 1.10 -54.63 -2.19
C ILE A 25 -0.05 -54.03 -1.37
N LYS A 26 -0.70 -54.81 -0.51
CA LYS A 26 -1.76 -54.29 0.38
C LYS A 26 -1.24 -53.22 1.34
N SER A 27 -0.02 -53.38 1.86
CA SER A 27 0.62 -52.37 2.70
C SER A 27 0.91 -51.08 1.93
N LEU A 28 1.37 -51.19 0.69
CA LEU A 28 1.61 -50.05 -0.20
C LEU A 28 0.31 -49.32 -0.54
N ASP A 29 -0.79 -50.04 -0.81
CA ASP A 29 -2.10 -49.43 -1.07
C ASP A 29 -2.55 -48.57 0.12
N VAL A 30 -2.40 -49.07 1.36
CA VAL A 30 -2.72 -48.31 2.58
C VAL A 30 -1.82 -47.08 2.72
N LYS A 31 -0.51 -47.21 2.48
CA LYS A 31 0.43 -46.09 2.55
C LYS A 31 0.12 -45.01 1.50
N ILE A 32 -0.22 -45.42 0.27
CA ILE A 32 -0.61 -44.51 -0.81
C ILE A 32 -1.86 -43.74 -0.41
N GLU A 33 -2.84 -44.39 0.20
CA GLU A 33 -4.07 -43.73 0.62
C GLU A 33 -3.83 -42.78 1.80
N SER A 34 -2.94 -43.12 2.74
CA SER A 34 -2.51 -42.20 3.81
C SER A 34 -1.87 -40.95 3.22
N LEU A 35 -0.87 -41.12 2.35
CA LEU A 35 -0.15 -40.00 1.71
C LEU A 35 -1.09 -39.11 0.89
N ARG A 36 -2.05 -39.70 0.17
CA ARG A 36 -3.07 -38.94 -0.58
C ARG A 36 -3.93 -38.08 0.33
N ASN A 37 -4.37 -38.62 1.46
CA ASN A 37 -5.20 -37.89 2.41
C ASN A 37 -4.40 -36.79 3.12
N GLU A 38 -3.19 -37.07 3.57
CA GLU A 38 -2.27 -36.08 4.14
C GLU A 38 -2.02 -34.93 3.17
N THR A 39 -1.65 -35.24 1.92
CA THR A 39 -1.40 -34.23 0.87
C THR A 39 -2.65 -33.39 0.59
N LYS A 40 -3.84 -34.02 0.57
CA LYS A 40 -5.11 -33.30 0.39
C LYS A 40 -5.35 -32.30 1.52
N THR A 41 -5.16 -32.73 2.77
CA THR A 41 -5.32 -31.87 3.95
C THR A 41 -4.33 -30.71 3.96
N GLU A 42 -3.06 -30.95 3.64
CA GLU A 42 -2.04 -29.90 3.55
C GLU A 42 -2.38 -28.86 2.47
N ILE A 43 -2.81 -29.32 1.28
CA ILE A 43 -3.24 -28.43 0.20
C ILE A 43 -4.45 -27.59 0.63
N GLU A 44 -5.41 -28.16 1.34
CA GLU A 44 -6.56 -27.43 1.85
C GLU A 44 -6.17 -26.39 2.92
N SER A 45 -5.23 -26.73 3.82
CA SER A 45 -4.69 -25.79 4.81
C SER A 45 -3.99 -24.61 4.14
N LEU A 46 -3.03 -24.88 3.25
CA LEU A 46 -2.27 -23.85 2.54
C LEU A 46 -3.19 -22.94 1.71
N ARG A 47 -4.21 -23.50 1.05
CA ARG A 47 -5.20 -22.70 0.30
C ARG A 47 -6.00 -21.77 1.22
N ASN A 48 -6.40 -22.24 2.39
CA ASN A 48 -7.14 -21.44 3.35
C ASN A 48 -6.28 -20.35 3.98
N GLU A 49 -5.06 -20.66 4.38
CA GLU A 49 -4.08 -19.70 4.88
C GLU A 49 -3.82 -18.60 3.84
N THR A 50 -3.48 -18.98 2.60
CA THR A 50 -3.26 -18.04 1.50
C THR A 50 -4.49 -17.15 1.26
N LYS A 51 -5.70 -17.70 1.33
CA LYS A 51 -6.94 -16.93 1.16
C LYS A 51 -7.11 -15.88 2.27
N ILE A 52 -6.81 -16.25 3.52
CA ILE A 52 -6.90 -15.35 4.67
C ILE A 52 -5.86 -14.23 4.55
N GLU A 53 -4.63 -14.55 4.20
CA GLU A 53 -3.56 -13.56 4.02
C GLU A 53 -3.89 -12.56 2.89
N ILE A 54 -4.37 -13.05 1.74
CA ILE A 54 -4.78 -12.18 0.63
C ILE A 54 -5.91 -11.24 1.06
N GLU A 55 -6.88 -11.72 1.84
CA GLU A 55 -7.97 -10.88 2.35
C GLU A 55 -7.45 -9.85 3.38
N GLY A 56 -6.49 -10.23 4.21
CA GLY A 56 -5.78 -9.31 5.11
C GLY A 56 -5.08 -8.18 4.35
N LEU A 57 -4.25 -8.54 3.37
CA LEU A 57 -3.53 -7.59 2.53
C LEU A 57 -4.48 -6.64 1.78
N ARG A 58 -5.61 -7.15 1.27
CA ARG A 58 -6.64 -6.31 0.62
C ARG A 58 -7.20 -5.24 1.56
N LYS A 59 -7.46 -5.60 2.81
CA LYS A 59 -7.97 -4.66 3.83
C LYS A 59 -6.93 -3.61 4.21
N GLU A 60 -5.67 -4.00 4.37
CA GLU A 60 -4.57 -3.07 4.64
C GLU A 60 -4.38 -2.08 3.49
N ILE A 61 -4.38 -2.57 2.24
CA ILE A 61 -4.29 -1.72 1.04
C ILE A 61 -5.43 -0.71 1.00
N GLU A 62 -6.67 -1.14 1.28
CA GLU A 62 -7.83 -0.25 1.30
C GLU A 62 -7.74 0.80 2.42
N SER A 63 -7.26 0.40 3.61
CA SER A 63 -7.03 1.33 4.73
C SER A 63 -5.98 2.40 4.36
N ASN A 64 -4.83 1.96 3.83
CA ASN A 64 -3.75 2.85 3.42
C ASN A 64 -4.21 3.81 2.32
N ARG A 65 -5.02 3.34 1.37
CA ARG A 65 -5.61 4.17 0.31
C ARG A 65 -6.52 5.26 0.89
N LYS A 66 -7.36 4.93 1.87
CA LYS A 66 -8.23 5.91 2.55
C LYS A 66 -7.44 6.97 3.31
N GLU A 67 -6.40 6.55 4.05
CA GLU A 67 -5.52 7.47 4.76
C GLU A 67 -4.82 8.42 3.80
N MET A 68 -4.31 7.90 2.68
CA MET A 68 -3.68 8.68 1.63
C MET A 68 -4.64 9.73 1.05
N ILE A 69 -5.89 9.35 0.73
CA ILE A 69 -6.92 10.30 0.25
C ILE A 69 -7.17 11.40 1.29
N SER A 70 -7.30 11.05 2.57
CA SER A 70 -7.52 12.03 3.63
C SER A 70 -6.35 13.02 3.76
N LYS A 71 -5.10 12.54 3.64
CA LYS A 71 -3.92 13.41 3.61
C LYS A 71 -3.92 14.36 2.42
N PHE A 72 -4.29 13.88 1.22
CA PHE A 72 -4.39 14.73 0.04
C PHE A 72 -5.48 15.80 0.18
N GLN A 73 -6.67 15.44 0.69
CA GLN A 73 -7.71 16.42 1.00
C GLN A 73 -7.23 17.47 2.01
N GLY A 74 -6.45 17.06 3.02
CA GLY A 74 -5.81 17.98 3.96
C GLY A 74 -4.79 18.93 3.29
N LEU A 75 -4.11 18.49 2.24
CA LEU A 75 -3.24 19.36 1.44
C LEU A 75 -4.07 20.35 0.61
N ASP A 76 -5.16 19.91 -0.02
CA ASP A 76 -6.05 20.78 -0.79
C ASP A 76 -6.56 21.95 0.06
N TYR A 77 -7.07 21.68 1.27
CA TYR A 77 -7.49 22.75 2.20
C TYR A 77 -6.36 23.71 2.60
N ARG A 78 -5.13 23.21 2.73
CA ARG A 78 -3.97 24.06 3.03
C ARG A 78 -3.60 24.95 1.84
N PHE A 79 -3.75 24.45 0.61
CA PHE A 79 -3.52 25.22 -0.60
C PHE A 79 -4.58 26.31 -0.77
N GLU A 80 -5.86 25.99 -0.58
CA GLU A 80 -6.95 26.99 -0.56
C GLU A 80 -6.69 28.10 0.48
N GLY A 81 -6.28 27.71 1.70
CA GLY A 81 -5.90 28.66 2.74
C GLY A 81 -4.68 29.52 2.38
N MET A 82 -3.77 28.99 1.55
CA MET A 82 -2.62 29.73 1.05
C MET A 82 -3.02 30.72 -0.05
N ASP A 83 -3.93 30.34 -0.94
CA ASP A 83 -4.48 31.24 -1.98
C ASP A 83 -5.15 32.46 -1.36
N HIS A 84 -6.00 32.27 -0.35
CA HIS A 84 -6.62 33.38 0.38
C HIS A 84 -5.61 34.31 1.05
N ARG A 85 -4.51 33.76 1.57
CA ARG A 85 -3.43 34.58 2.16
C ARG A 85 -2.70 35.37 1.08
N PHE A 86 -2.49 34.81 -0.10
CA PHE A 86 -1.89 35.53 -1.22
C PHE A 86 -2.81 36.63 -1.75
N GLU A 87 -4.12 36.40 -1.87
CA GLU A 87 -5.10 37.43 -2.22
C GLU A 87 -5.06 38.61 -1.23
N ALA A 88 -5.00 38.31 0.07
CA ALA A 88 -4.89 39.33 1.11
C ALA A 88 -3.55 40.10 1.04
N ILE A 89 -2.45 39.43 0.71
CA ILE A 89 -1.14 40.07 0.48
C ILE A 89 -1.22 40.99 -0.74
N ASN A 90 -1.76 40.53 -1.86
CA ASN A 90 -1.93 41.33 -3.08
C ASN A 90 -2.73 42.61 -2.78
N THR A 91 -3.86 42.48 -2.07
CA THR A 91 -4.70 43.64 -1.69
C THR A 91 -3.92 44.66 -0.84
N ARG A 92 -3.05 44.19 0.07
CA ARG A 92 -2.19 45.07 0.88
C ARG A 92 -1.10 45.72 0.03
N LEU A 93 -0.53 45.01 -0.94
CA LEU A 93 0.46 45.55 -1.86
C LEU A 93 -0.16 46.64 -2.74
N ASP A 94 -1.36 46.41 -3.30
CA ASP A 94 -2.10 47.42 -4.06
C ASP A 94 -2.34 48.69 -3.24
N SER A 95 -2.73 48.53 -1.97
CA SER A 95 -2.91 49.66 -1.05
C SER A 95 -1.62 50.41 -0.75
N ILE A 96 -0.49 49.70 -0.63
CA ILE A 96 0.83 50.31 -0.44
C ILE A 96 1.25 51.06 -1.70
N GLU A 97 1.05 50.46 -2.88
CA GLU A 97 1.35 51.07 -4.17
C GLU A 97 0.59 52.40 -4.35
N MET A 98 -0.70 52.43 -3.98
CA MET A 98 -1.50 53.67 -3.99
C MET A 98 -0.96 54.77 -3.06
N ARG A 99 -0.21 54.44 -2.01
CA ARG A 99 0.36 55.42 -1.07
C ARG A 99 1.67 56.03 -1.56
N ILE A 100 2.34 55.44 -2.55
CA ILE A 100 3.63 55.92 -3.07
C ILE A 100 3.53 57.36 -3.58
N PRO A 101 2.57 57.75 -4.46
CA PRO A 101 2.48 59.13 -4.95
C PRO A 101 2.27 60.17 -3.84
N VAL A 102 1.48 59.83 -2.82
CA VAL A 102 1.24 60.71 -1.67
C VAL A 102 2.55 60.96 -0.89
N ILE A 103 3.37 59.92 -0.72
CA ILE A 103 4.68 60.05 -0.06
C ILE A 103 5.62 60.93 -0.88
N GLU A 104 5.61 60.79 -2.21
CA GLU A 104 6.39 61.64 -3.13
C GLU A 104 5.96 63.12 -3.01
N GLU A 105 4.66 63.40 -3.02
CA GLU A 105 4.13 64.75 -2.83
C GLU A 105 4.52 65.36 -1.46
N ILE A 106 4.37 64.59 -0.37
CA ILE A 106 4.79 65.03 0.97
C ILE A 106 6.28 65.37 0.99
N THR A 107 7.11 64.57 0.31
CA THR A 107 8.56 64.81 0.22
C THR A 107 8.86 66.10 -0.54
N ALA A 108 8.17 66.33 -1.67
CA ALA A 108 8.30 67.56 -2.43
C ALA A 108 7.86 68.80 -1.63
N LEU A 109 6.78 68.71 -0.86
CA LEU A 109 6.30 69.78 0.01
C LEU A 109 7.29 70.10 1.13
N LYS A 110 7.89 69.07 1.76
CA LYS A 110 8.93 69.27 2.79
C LYS A 110 10.12 70.08 2.26
N ILE A 111 10.57 69.80 1.03
CA ILE A 111 11.66 70.56 0.40
C ILE A 111 11.25 72.04 0.21
N LYS A 112 10.05 72.28 -0.33
CA LYS A 112 9.55 73.65 -0.54
C LYS A 112 9.42 74.44 0.77
N ILE A 113 8.99 73.79 1.85
CA ILE A 113 8.90 74.41 3.18
C ILE A 113 10.28 74.83 3.67
N ALA A 114 11.28 73.95 3.58
CA ALA A 114 12.65 74.27 3.98
C ALA A 114 13.23 75.46 3.19
N ASP A 115 12.94 75.55 1.89
CA ASP A 115 13.34 76.69 1.06
C ASP A 115 12.65 78.00 1.49
N ILE A 116 11.38 77.96 1.85
CA ILE A 116 10.64 79.13 2.36
C ILE A 116 11.20 79.58 3.71
N GLU A 117 11.43 78.64 4.64
CA GLU A 117 12.03 78.92 5.95
C GLU A 117 13.40 79.60 5.80
N LYS A 118 14.23 79.12 4.88
CA LYS A 118 15.53 79.72 4.57
C LYS A 118 15.41 81.15 4.01
N LYS A 119 14.46 81.40 3.11
CA LYS A 119 14.22 82.73 2.54
C LYS A 119 13.72 83.71 3.60
N LEU A 120 12.83 83.27 4.49
CA LEU A 120 12.31 84.09 5.58
C LEU A 120 13.40 84.47 6.57
N ALA A 121 14.32 83.55 6.89
CA ALA A 121 15.46 83.83 7.76
C ALA A 121 16.48 84.82 7.15
N ALA A 122 16.44 85.05 5.84
CA ALA A 122 17.34 85.94 5.12
C ALA A 122 16.72 87.32 4.81
N ALA A 123 15.44 87.54 5.15
CA ALA A 123 14.70 88.79 4.96
C ALA A 123 14.63 89.59 6.26
#